data_AF-A0A1G0VK72-F1
#
_entry.id   AF-A0A1G0VK72-F1
#
_cell.length_a   1.000
_cell.length_b   1.000
_cell.length_c   1.000
_cell.angle_alpha   90.00
_cell.angle_beta   90.00
_cell.angle_gamma   90.00
#
_symmetry.space_group_name_H-M   'P 1'
#
loop_
_entity.id
_entity.type
_entity.pdbx_description
1 polymer ?
#
loop_
_entity_poly.entity_id
_entity_poly.type
_entity_poly.pdbx_seq_one_letter_code
_entity_poly.pdbx_strand_id
1 'polypeptide(L)'
;MADSEANSFSRARKIICEPSSTIMAYDQDTWAVKTKYSGQNTNDALELFKNLRKMTYNVIKDLPDSTWCNYIIHPENGRMTLDDWLGVYENHVAVHVYQMKRNLNEWQKSKS
;
A
#
# COMPACT_ATOMS: atom_id res chain seq x y z
N MET A 1 -2.86 2.80 -6.65
CA MET A 1 -1.79 1.82 -6.40
C MET A 1 -0.52 2.47 -5.87
N ALA A 2 0.15 3.33 -6.65
CA ALA A 2 1.44 3.91 -6.26
C ALA A 2 1.38 4.68 -4.92
N ASP A 3 0.39 5.55 -4.71
CA ASP A 3 0.29 6.30 -3.45
C ASP A 3 -0.07 5.42 -2.24
N SER A 4 -0.83 4.32 -2.45
CA SER A 4 -1.07 3.34 -1.38
C SER A 4 0.23 2.66 -0.96
N GLU A 5 1.08 2.32 -1.93
CA GLU A 5 2.41 1.76 -1.67
C GLU A 5 3.34 2.79 -1.01
N ALA A 6 3.27 4.07 -1.39
CA ALA A 6 4.05 5.14 -0.76
C ALA A 6 3.65 5.36 0.71
N ASN A 7 2.34 5.34 0.99
CA ASN A 7 1.83 5.38 2.35
C ASN A 7 2.27 4.13 3.14
N SER A 8 2.19 2.94 2.53
CA SER A 8 2.69 1.69 3.11
C SER A 8 4.17 1.77 3.47
N PHE A 9 4.98 2.24 2.53
CA PHE A 9 6.41 2.43 2.68
C PHE A 9 6.71 3.29 3.91
N SER A 10 6.02 4.43 4.07
CA SER A 10 6.17 5.32 5.22
C SER A 10 5.70 4.66 6.53
N ARG A 11 4.55 3.99 6.51
CA ARG A 11 3.99 3.28 7.67
C ARG A 11 4.94 2.21 8.20
N ALA A 12 5.58 1.43 7.32
CA ALA A 12 6.59 0.45 7.74
C ALA A 12 7.71 1.10 8.55
N ARG A 13 8.23 2.26 8.12
CA ARG A 13 9.29 2.98 8.85
C ARG A 13 8.79 3.48 10.19
N LYS A 14 7.55 3.97 10.25
CA LYS A 14 6.93 4.36 11.52
C LYS A 14 6.78 3.18 12.48
N ILE A 15 6.33 2.02 12.01
CA ILE A 15 6.23 0.82 12.85
C ILE A 15 7.62 0.40 13.38
N ILE A 16 8.64 0.43 12.52
CA ILE A 16 10.00 0.00 12.87
C ILE A 16 10.68 1.00 13.81
N CYS A 17 10.64 2.29 13.49
CA CYS A 17 11.46 3.33 14.14
C CYS A 17 10.70 4.17 15.18
N GLU A 18 9.38 4.23 15.09
CA GLU A 18 8.49 5.04 15.94
C GLU A 18 7.32 4.19 16.49
N PRO A 19 7.59 3.07 17.17
CA PRO A 19 6.54 2.17 17.62
C PRO A 19 5.58 2.88 18.58
N SER A 20 4.32 2.48 18.53
CA SER A 20 3.18 3.08 19.24
C SER A 20 2.76 4.48 18.74
N SER A 21 3.34 4.97 17.64
CA SER A 21 2.91 6.24 17.03
C SER A 21 1.55 6.11 16.33
N THR A 22 0.82 7.22 16.27
CA THR A 22 -0.40 7.34 15.47
C THR A 22 -0.04 7.75 14.04
N ILE A 23 -0.61 7.05 13.05
CA ILE A 23 -0.46 7.42 11.64
C ILE A 23 -1.65 8.21 11.15
N MET A 24 -1.48 8.93 10.04
CA MET A 24 -2.60 9.58 9.38
C MET A 24 -3.30 8.60 8.41
N ALA A 25 -4.63 8.60 8.46
CA ALA A 25 -5.43 8.07 7.37
C ALA A 25 -5.42 9.06 6.20
N TYR A 26 -5.82 8.58 5.03
CA TYR A 26 -5.99 9.41 3.84
C TYR A 26 -7.16 8.87 3.03
N ASP A 27 -7.88 9.79 2.37
CA ASP A 27 -8.99 9.45 1.50
C ASP A 27 -8.45 9.09 0.11
N GLN A 28 -8.44 7.79 -0.20
CA GLN A 28 -7.90 7.25 -1.44
C GLN A 28 -8.66 7.75 -2.67
N ASP A 29 -9.98 7.88 -2.58
CA ASP A 29 -10.83 8.30 -3.69
C ASP A 29 -10.63 9.79 -4.00
N THR A 30 -10.56 10.62 -2.95
CA THR A 30 -10.24 12.05 -3.09
C THR A 30 -8.86 12.24 -3.72
N TRP A 31 -7.85 11.46 -3.30
CA TRP A 31 -6.51 11.54 -3.89
C TRP A 31 -6.52 11.16 -5.36
N ALA A 32 -7.20 10.06 -5.72
CA ALA A 32 -7.30 9.60 -7.10
C ALA A 32 -7.91 10.65 -8.03
N VAL A 33 -8.98 11.31 -7.59
CA VAL A 33 -9.66 12.36 -8.36
C VAL A 33 -8.81 13.63 -8.42
N LYS A 34 -8.38 14.17 -7.26
CA LYS A 34 -7.71 15.48 -7.20
C LYS A 34 -6.32 15.48 -7.84
N THR A 35 -5.61 14.34 -7.81
CA THR A 35 -4.31 14.19 -8.47
C THR A 35 -4.42 13.64 -9.90
N LYS A 36 -5.64 13.39 -10.38
CA LYS A 36 -5.95 12.99 -11.76
C LYS A 36 -5.24 11.70 -12.20
N TYR A 37 -5.35 10.63 -11.39
CA TYR A 37 -4.69 9.35 -11.69
C TYR A 37 -4.94 8.83 -13.11
N SER A 38 -6.15 9.02 -13.66
CA SER A 38 -6.51 8.57 -15.01
C SER A 38 -5.69 9.21 -16.14
N GLY A 39 -5.08 10.36 -15.89
CA GLY A 39 -4.22 11.06 -16.86
C GLY A 39 -2.71 10.88 -16.62
N GLN A 40 -2.31 10.14 -15.59
CA GLN A 40 -0.91 9.95 -15.25
C GLN A 40 -0.27 8.82 -16.07
N ASN A 41 1.05 8.89 -16.24
CA ASN A 41 1.80 7.84 -16.91
C ASN A 41 1.84 6.57 -16.03
N THR A 42 1.32 5.47 -16.56
CA THR A 42 1.25 4.20 -15.84
C THR A 42 2.63 3.58 -15.60
N ASN A 43 3.60 3.79 -16.50
CA ASN A 43 4.96 3.26 -16.33
C ASN A 43 5.67 3.91 -15.14
N ASP A 44 5.56 5.23 -15.00
CA ASP A 44 6.16 5.97 -13.88
C ASP A 44 5.57 5.51 -12.55
N ALA A 45 4.23 5.33 -12.49
CA ALA A 45 3.55 4.82 -11.31
C ALA A 45 4.00 3.39 -10.95
N LEU A 46 4.21 2.53 -11.96
CA LEU A 46 4.68 1.16 -11.76
C LEU A 46 6.15 1.12 -11.32
N GLU A 47 7.00 1.98 -11.87
CA GLU A 47 8.40 2.08 -11.47
C GLU A 47 8.53 2.54 -10.01
N LEU A 48 7.78 3.58 -9.63
CA LEU A 48 7.70 4.03 -8.24
C LEU A 48 7.27 2.90 -7.31
N PHE A 49 6.20 2.18 -7.66
CA PHE A 49 5.72 1.03 -6.90
C PHE A 49 6.81 -0.03 -6.70
N LYS A 50 7.50 -0.42 -7.78
CA LYS A 50 8.59 -1.43 -7.72
C LYS A 50 9.73 -0.97 -6.80
N ASN A 51 10.13 0.28 -6.90
CA ASN A 51 11.22 0.83 -6.09
C ASN A 51 10.85 0.87 -4.60
N LEU A 52 9.65 1.35 -4.26
CA LEU A 52 9.15 1.38 -2.88
C LEU A 52 9.08 -0.03 -2.26
N ARG A 53 8.57 -1.01 -3.02
CA ARG A 53 8.48 -2.40 -2.57
C ARG A 53 9.87 -3.00 -2.35
N LYS A 54 10.79 -2.82 -3.30
CA LYS A 54 12.18 -3.30 -3.21
C LYS A 54 12.91 -2.71 -2.00
N MET A 55 12.78 -1.40 -1.79
CA MET A 55 13.41 -0.73 -0.66
C MET A 55 12.81 -1.18 0.68
N THR A 56 11.50 -1.42 0.74
CA THR A 56 10.86 -1.98 1.93
C THR A 56 11.32 -3.40 2.22
N TYR A 57 11.35 -4.28 1.21
CA TYR A 57 11.87 -5.64 1.34
C TYR A 57 13.29 -5.66 1.92
N ASN A 58 14.18 -4.82 1.38
CA ASN A 58 15.57 -4.76 1.83
C ASN A 58 15.72 -4.32 3.29
N VAL A 59 14.76 -3.56 3.83
CA VAL A 59 14.74 -3.19 5.25
C VAL A 59 14.20 -4.35 6.09
N ILE A 60 13.04 -4.91 5.72
CA ILE A 60 12.32 -5.84 6.59
C ILE A 60 12.94 -7.25 6.65
N LYS A 61 13.66 -7.66 5.60
CA LYS A 61 14.21 -9.03 5.49
C LYS A 61 15.25 -9.38 6.57
N ASP A 62 15.90 -8.36 7.15
CA ASP A 62 17.00 -8.52 8.12
C ASP A 62 16.58 -8.01 9.53
N LEU A 63 15.27 -7.78 9.76
CA LEU A 63 14.79 -7.30 11.06
C LEU A 63 14.80 -8.40 12.12
N PRO A 64 15.14 -8.08 13.38
CA PRO A 64 14.96 -9.01 14.49
C PRO A 64 13.49 -9.42 14.69
N ASP A 65 13.26 -10.67 15.10
CA ASP A 65 11.92 -11.21 15.37
C ASP A 65 11.09 -10.31 16.30
N SER A 66 11.73 -9.71 17.31
CA SER A 66 11.06 -8.81 18.26
C SER A 66 10.45 -7.57 17.60
N THR A 67 10.99 -7.11 16.48
CA THR A 67 10.50 -5.91 15.77
C THR A 67 9.15 -6.17 15.09
N TRP A 68 8.82 -7.42 14.78
CA TRP A 68 7.56 -7.74 14.11
C TRP A 68 6.33 -7.47 14.98
N CYS A 69 6.50 -7.55 16.31
CA CYS A 69 5.50 -7.17 17.30
C CYS A 69 5.32 -5.64 17.50
N ASN A 70 6.21 -4.81 16.92
CA ASN A 70 6.03 -3.36 16.95
C ASN A 70 4.74 -3.00 16.24
N TYR A 71 4.11 -1.91 16.66
CA TYR A 71 2.82 -1.49 16.13
C TYR A 71 2.72 0.01 15.97
N ILE A 72 1.72 0.43 15.20
CA ILE A 72 1.21 1.80 15.16
C ILE A 72 -0.28 1.81 15.50
N ILE A 73 -0.84 3.01 15.67
CA ILE A 73 -2.29 3.21 15.79
C ILE A 73 -2.82 3.81 14.48
N HIS A 74 -3.58 3.02 13.74
CA HIS A 74 -4.38 3.48 12.61
C HIS A 74 -5.68 4.10 13.14
N PRO A 75 -6.06 5.33 12.74
CA PRO A 75 -7.22 6.01 13.32
C PRO A 75 -8.53 5.27 13.06
N GLU A 76 -8.63 4.53 11.95
CA GLU A 76 -9.82 3.75 11.58
C GLU A 76 -9.76 2.27 12.00
N ASN A 77 -8.56 1.66 11.99
CA ASN A 77 -8.40 0.21 12.18
C ASN A 77 -7.82 -0.14 13.56
N GLY A 78 -7.51 0.87 14.38
CA GLY A 78 -6.88 0.69 15.68
C GLY A 78 -5.42 0.21 15.57
N ARG A 79 -5.03 -0.67 16.48
CA ARG A 79 -3.66 -1.19 16.56
C ARG A 79 -3.34 -2.05 15.33
N MET A 80 -2.21 -1.77 14.68
CA MET A 80 -1.69 -2.54 13.54
C MET A 80 -0.21 -2.84 13.78
N THR A 81 0.14 -4.12 13.90
CA THR A 81 1.53 -4.58 14.04
C THR A 81 2.27 -4.59 12.71
N LEU A 82 3.59 -4.83 12.72
CA LEU A 82 4.35 -5.02 11.48
C LEU A 82 3.92 -6.29 10.74
N ASP A 83 3.58 -7.36 11.47
CA ASP A 83 2.98 -8.57 10.91
C ASP A 83 1.65 -8.29 10.21
N ASP A 84 0.74 -7.59 10.88
CA ASP A 84 -0.55 -7.20 10.30
C ASP A 84 -0.35 -6.35 9.04
N TRP A 85 0.57 -5.38 9.12
CA TRP A 85 0.94 -4.52 7.99
C TRP A 85 1.44 -5.35 6.81
N LEU A 86 2.33 -6.32 7.02
CA LEU A 86 2.85 -7.17 5.95
C LEU A 86 1.72 -7.96 5.30
N GLY A 87 0.87 -8.61 6.11
CA GLY A 87 -0.27 -9.38 5.60
C GLY A 87 -1.25 -8.52 4.79
N VAL A 88 -1.54 -7.29 5.22
CA VAL A 88 -2.38 -6.36 4.46
C VAL A 88 -1.75 -6.03 3.10
N TYR A 89 -0.48 -5.62 3.07
CA TYR A 89 0.16 -5.10 1.87
C TYR A 89 0.70 -6.15 0.90
N GLU A 90 0.84 -7.40 1.35
CA GLU A 90 1.00 -8.57 0.49
C GLU A 90 -0.28 -8.83 -0.31
N ASN A 91 -1.43 -8.93 0.38
CA ASN A 91 -2.72 -9.24 -0.25
C ASN A 91 -3.28 -8.11 -1.10
N HIS A 92 -2.98 -6.86 -0.74
CA HIS A 92 -3.48 -5.65 -1.41
C HIS A 92 -3.23 -5.65 -2.92
N VAL A 93 -2.06 -6.12 -3.38
CA VAL A 93 -1.73 -6.13 -4.82
C VAL A 93 -2.63 -7.11 -5.58
N ALA A 94 -2.86 -8.31 -5.03
CA ALA A 94 -3.69 -9.32 -5.66
C ALA A 94 -5.13 -8.85 -5.83
N VAL A 95 -5.68 -8.16 -4.82
CA VAL A 95 -7.01 -7.54 -4.86
C VAL A 95 -7.12 -6.55 -6.02
N HIS A 96 -6.13 -5.67 -6.18
CA HIS A 96 -6.15 -4.71 -7.27
C HIS A 96 -5.99 -5.33 -8.65
N VAL A 97 -5.14 -6.35 -8.80
CA VAL A 97 -5.03 -7.10 -10.06
C VAL A 97 -6.35 -7.76 -10.41
N TYR A 98 -7.05 -8.34 -9.42
CA TYR A 98 -8.38 -8.91 -9.61
C TYR A 98 -9.39 -7.85 -10.07
N GLN A 99 -9.43 -6.69 -9.41
CA GLN A 99 -10.30 -5.57 -9.80
C GLN A 99 -10.04 -5.10 -11.24
N MET A 100 -8.77 -4.96 -11.64
CA MET A 100 -8.40 -4.58 -13.00
C MET A 100 -8.90 -5.59 -14.03
N LYS A 101 -8.70 -6.89 -13.77
CA LYS A 101 -9.19 -7.98 -14.65
C LYS A 101 -10.71 -7.97 -14.75
N ARG A 102 -11.42 -7.79 -13.62
CA ARG A 102 -12.88 -7.71 -13.59
C ARG A 102 -13.39 -6.55 -14.45
N ASN A 103 -12.84 -5.35 -14.24
CA ASN A 103 -13.25 -4.16 -14.98
C ASN A 103 -12.99 -4.30 -16.49
N LEU A 104 -11.86 -4.90 -16.87
CA LEU A 104 -11.56 -5.19 -18.28
C LEU A 104 -12.59 -6.14 -18.89
N ASN A 105 -12.93 -7.23 -18.20
CA ASN A 105 -13.92 -8.19 -18.67
C ASN A 105 -15.32 -7.57 -18.81
N GLU A 106 -15.72 -6.72 -17.87
CA GLU A 106 -17.00 -5.99 -17.93
C GLU A 106 -17.05 -5.02 -19.12
N TRP A 107 -15.96 -4.27 -19.35
CA TRP A 107 -15.84 -3.38 -20.50
C TRP A 107 -15.88 -4.11 -21.85
N GLN A 108 -15.23 -5.27 -21.95
CA GLN A 108 -15.27 -6.10 -23.17
C GLN A 108 -16.69 -6.60 -23.48
N LYS A 109 -17.43 -7.03 -22.44
CA LYS A 109 -18.83 -7.45 -22.58
C LYS A 109 -19.74 -6.31 -23.01
N SER A 110 -19.52 -5.09 -22.51
CA SER A 110 -20.34 -3.93 -22.91
C SER A 110 -20.06 -3.44 -24.34
N LYS A 111 -19.04 -3.98 -25.00
CA LYS A 111 -18.67 -3.69 -26.40
C LYS A 111 -19.17 -4.75 -27.39
N SER A 112 -19.67 -5.88 -26.89
CA SER A 112 -20.25 -6.99 -27.66
C SER A 112 -21.76 -6.83 -27.75
#